data_AF-A0AAE0FNN2-F1
#
_entry.id   AF-A0AAE0FNN2-F1
#
_cell.length_a   1.000
_cell.length_b   1.000
_cell.length_c   1.000
_cell.angle_alpha   90.00
_cell.angle_beta   90.00
_cell.angle_gamma   90.00
#
_symmetry.space_group_name_H-M   'P 1'
#
loop_
_entity.id
_entity.type
_entity.pdbx_description
1 polymer ?
#
loop_
_entity_poly.entity_id
_entity_poly.type
_entity_poly.pdbx_seq_one_letter_code
_entity_poly.pdbx_strand_id
1 'polypeptide(L)'
;MDPKKEVALTVNPDSREPSQEIESKVATAVAEEESNDLSWVNKGSLANTFTFVFMVIGIAMRFALGDWENRSNPARYVLAFGLFGFAGGITNWIAITMLFDEIPGLAGSGIIPKQFQQIKSTMKNMIMDTFFSTEFLEKQVKDKLSKFASKDAIEGKLKGLLDSPDFETMLDTKLAEMADKPMGMMLSMLNLNASKVKPFIKPFVTSMASDLGPLIHEMLSGDGAIPVSKIRDEVELLMDERLKELTANRIKVLIEAVIREHLAWLVVWGNVFGGLIGIISELVGY
;
A
#
# COMPACT_ATOMS: atom_id res chain seq x y z
N MET A 1 -39.47 17.15 -53.87
CA MET A 1 -38.05 17.43 -54.14
C MET A 1 -37.50 18.19 -52.95
N ASP A 2 -36.71 17.50 -52.12
CA ASP A 2 -35.78 18.05 -51.10
C ASP A 2 -34.69 18.93 -51.78
N PRO A 3 -33.83 19.73 -51.10
CA PRO A 3 -33.29 19.48 -49.74
C PRO A 3 -32.95 20.73 -48.86
N LYS A 4 -32.61 20.43 -47.59
CA LYS A 4 -31.70 21.14 -46.64
C LYS A 4 -32.35 21.46 -45.29
N LYS A 5 -32.47 20.42 -44.45
CA LYS A 5 -32.40 20.56 -42.99
C LYS A 5 -30.99 20.14 -42.56
N GLU A 6 -30.22 21.13 -42.12
CA GLU A 6 -28.91 20.96 -41.52
C GLU A 6 -29.12 20.59 -40.04
N VAL A 7 -28.72 19.38 -39.66
CA VAL A 7 -28.77 18.90 -38.28
C VAL A 7 -27.48 19.36 -37.60
N ALA A 8 -27.57 20.43 -36.82
CA ALA A 8 -26.50 20.83 -35.92
C ALA A 8 -26.44 19.83 -34.75
N LEU A 9 -25.44 18.95 -34.78
CA LEU A 9 -25.00 18.16 -33.63
C LEU A 9 -24.53 19.12 -32.54
N THR A 10 -25.32 19.26 -31.47
CA THR A 10 -24.88 19.89 -30.22
C THR A 10 -23.81 18.99 -29.60
N VAL A 11 -22.54 19.31 -29.85
CA VAL A 11 -21.40 18.72 -29.13
C VAL A 11 -21.55 19.14 -27.67
N ASN A 12 -21.82 18.16 -26.80
CA ASN A 12 -21.86 18.33 -25.36
C ASN A 12 -20.45 18.74 -24.89
N PRO A 13 -20.25 19.90 -24.24
CA PRO A 13 -18.92 20.41 -23.89
C PRO A 13 -18.22 19.63 -22.75
N ASP A 14 -18.85 18.58 -22.21
CA ASP A 14 -18.39 17.89 -21.00
C ASP A 14 -17.92 16.43 -21.23
N SER A 15 -17.59 16.05 -22.46
CA SER A 15 -16.94 14.76 -22.72
C SER A 15 -15.42 14.91 -22.70
N ARG A 16 -14.83 15.17 -21.52
CA ARG A 16 -13.40 14.95 -21.35
C ARG A 16 -13.16 13.44 -21.40
N GLU A 17 -12.31 12.98 -22.32
CA GLU A 17 -11.99 11.56 -22.43
C GLU A 17 -11.42 11.04 -21.10
N PRO A 18 -11.73 9.79 -20.69
CA PRO A 18 -11.27 9.24 -19.41
C PRO A 18 -9.74 9.30 -19.23
N SER A 19 -8.99 9.31 -20.33
CA SER A 19 -7.53 9.54 -20.38
C SER A 19 -7.12 10.92 -19.85
N GLN A 20 -7.82 11.99 -20.22
CA GLN A 20 -7.52 13.36 -19.81
C GLN A 20 -7.84 13.62 -18.33
N GLU A 21 -8.88 12.96 -17.80
CA GLU A 21 -9.19 13.04 -16.37
C GLU A 21 -8.12 12.31 -15.52
N ILE A 22 -7.61 11.19 -16.03
CA ILE A 22 -6.50 10.46 -15.39
C ILE A 22 -5.21 11.27 -15.46
N GLU A 23 -4.85 11.84 -16.61
CA GLU A 23 -3.65 12.68 -16.75
C GLU A 23 -3.72 13.94 -15.87
N SER A 24 -4.89 14.56 -15.77
CA SER A 24 -5.16 15.67 -14.84
C SER A 24 -4.97 15.27 -13.38
N LYS A 25 -5.52 14.13 -12.96
CA LYS A 25 -5.39 13.61 -11.59
C LYS A 25 -3.94 13.23 -11.27
N VAL A 26 -3.22 12.65 -12.22
CA VAL A 26 -1.79 12.32 -12.08
C VAL A 26 -0.96 13.60 -11.99
N ALA A 27 -1.20 14.60 -12.85
CA ALA A 27 -0.50 15.88 -12.79
C ALA A 27 -0.79 16.65 -11.49
N THR A 28 -2.02 16.58 -10.99
CA THR A 28 -2.41 17.20 -9.71
C THR A 28 -1.75 16.49 -8.52
N ALA A 29 -1.70 15.16 -8.53
CA ALA A 29 -1.01 14.38 -7.49
C ALA A 29 0.49 14.66 -7.47
N VAL A 30 1.13 14.73 -8.65
CA VAL A 30 2.55 15.09 -8.78
C VAL A 30 2.81 16.53 -8.30
N ALA A 31 1.92 17.48 -8.61
CA ALA A 31 2.05 18.86 -8.15
C ALA A 31 1.81 19.02 -6.63
N GLU A 32 0.89 18.25 -6.04
CA GLU A 32 0.72 18.19 -4.58
C GLU A 32 1.97 17.62 -3.90
N GLU A 33 2.58 16.58 -4.50
CA GLU A 33 3.82 15.96 -4.02
C GLU A 33 5.01 16.93 -4.08
N GLU A 34 5.19 17.68 -5.19
CA GLU A 34 6.20 18.76 -5.29
C GLU A 34 5.92 19.93 -4.33
N SER A 35 4.67 20.32 -4.12
CA SER A 35 4.34 21.41 -3.18
C SER A 35 4.59 21.02 -1.71
N ASN A 36 4.34 19.76 -1.37
CA ASN A 36 4.67 19.22 -0.05
C ASN A 36 6.19 19.12 0.12
N ASP A 37 6.94 18.82 -0.94
CA ASP A 37 8.40 18.84 -0.97
C ASP A 37 8.97 20.28 -0.74
N LEU A 38 8.24 21.32 -1.12
CA LEU A 38 8.60 22.70 -0.81
C LEU A 38 8.25 23.12 0.64
N SER A 39 7.24 22.49 1.25
CA SER A 39 6.72 22.88 2.57
C SER A 39 7.67 22.57 3.74
N TRP A 40 8.51 21.54 3.62
CA TRP A 40 9.44 21.11 4.68
C TRP A 40 10.78 21.85 4.62
N VAL A 41 11.27 22.14 3.40
CA VAL A 41 12.33 23.14 3.20
C VAL A 41 11.88 24.42 3.90
N ASN A 42 10.60 24.77 3.82
CA ASN A 42 10.09 25.96 4.48
C ASN A 42 10.26 25.95 6.01
N LYS A 43 9.87 24.91 6.76
CA LYS A 43 9.98 24.93 8.24
C LYS A 43 11.44 24.96 8.73
N GLY A 44 12.27 24.04 8.23
CA GLY A 44 13.68 23.95 8.62
C GLY A 44 14.52 25.11 8.09
N SER A 45 14.30 25.53 6.84
CA SER A 45 15.02 26.66 6.24
C SER A 45 14.54 27.99 6.82
N LEU A 46 13.28 28.13 7.25
CA LEU A 46 12.83 29.31 7.99
C LEU A 46 13.58 29.44 9.31
N ALA A 47 13.75 28.35 10.06
CA ALA A 47 14.53 28.36 11.30
C ALA A 47 16.01 28.70 11.05
N ASN A 48 16.63 28.11 10.03
CA ASN A 48 18.00 28.44 9.63
C ASN A 48 18.14 29.89 9.16
N THR A 49 17.17 30.38 8.39
CA THR A 49 17.15 31.78 7.92
C THR A 49 16.99 32.74 9.10
N PHE A 50 16.14 32.40 10.06
CA PHE A 50 15.95 33.18 11.27
C PHE A 50 17.24 33.30 12.09
N THR A 51 17.91 32.19 12.40
CA THR A 51 19.18 32.23 13.15
C THR A 51 20.30 32.87 12.35
N PHE A 52 20.33 32.69 11.03
CA PHE A 52 21.25 33.39 10.14
C PHE A 52 21.06 34.92 10.19
N VAL A 53 19.82 35.40 10.18
CA VAL A 53 19.52 36.84 10.33
C VAL A 53 20.00 37.35 11.69
N PHE A 54 19.76 36.62 12.78
CA PHE A 54 20.29 36.97 14.11
C PHE A 54 21.82 37.01 14.13
N MET A 55 22.48 36.08 13.44
CA MET A 55 23.94 36.06 13.30
C MET A 55 24.44 37.33 12.59
N VAL A 56 23.82 37.68 11.45
CA VAL A 56 24.18 38.89 10.68
C VAL A 56 23.93 40.16 11.48
N ILE A 57 22.79 40.26 12.19
CA ILE A 57 22.49 41.38 13.07
C ILE A 57 23.52 41.48 14.20
N GLY A 58 23.89 40.36 14.82
CA GLY A 58 24.92 40.31 15.87
C GLY A 58 26.28 40.82 15.37
N ILE A 59 26.69 40.42 14.16
CA ILE A 59 27.92 40.90 13.52
C ILE A 59 27.83 42.41 13.23
N ALA A 60 26.72 42.88 12.65
CA ALA A 60 26.50 44.28 12.33
C ALA A 60 26.47 45.17 13.58
N MET A 61 25.80 44.73 14.65
CA MET A 61 25.77 45.44 15.93
C MET A 61 27.17 45.52 16.55
N ARG A 62 27.97 44.46 16.47
CA ARG A 62 29.37 44.50 16.93
C ARG A 62 30.20 45.50 16.14
N PHE A 63 30.03 45.53 14.83
CA PHE A 63 30.76 46.46 13.96
C PHE A 63 30.33 47.92 14.19
N ALA A 64 29.03 48.19 14.32
CA ALA A 64 28.47 49.53 14.51
C ALA A 64 28.77 50.12 15.90
N LEU A 65 28.78 49.30 16.95
CA LEU A 65 29.04 49.74 18.31
C LEU A 65 30.55 49.94 18.59
N GLY A 66 31.44 49.43 17.75
CA GLY A 66 32.90 49.63 17.84
C GLY A 66 33.56 49.05 19.10
N ASP A 67 32.79 48.42 19.98
CA ASP A 67 33.17 48.08 21.35
C ASP A 67 33.38 46.56 21.46
N TRP A 68 34.56 46.11 21.00
CA TRP A 68 34.93 44.69 20.90
C TRP A 68 35.24 44.04 22.26
N GLU A 69 35.54 44.85 23.26
CA GLU A 69 36.09 44.40 24.54
C GLU A 69 35.06 44.44 25.69
N ASN A 70 33.96 45.17 25.51
CA ASN A 70 32.96 45.35 26.55
C ASN A 70 32.12 44.08 26.79
N ARG A 71 32.22 43.52 28.00
CA ARG A 71 31.60 42.24 28.39
C ARG A 71 30.07 42.31 28.54
N SER A 72 29.51 43.50 28.73
CA SER A 72 28.06 43.70 28.90
C SER A 72 27.32 43.99 27.59
N ASN A 73 28.00 43.97 26.44
CA ASN A 73 27.39 44.33 25.17
C ASN A 73 26.32 43.29 24.75
N PRO A 74 25.04 43.68 24.61
CA PRO A 74 23.96 42.77 24.20
C PRO A 74 24.22 42.12 22.83
N ALA A 75 25.06 42.75 21.99
CA ALA A 75 25.46 42.20 20.70
C ALA A 75 26.16 40.83 20.80
N ARG A 76 26.83 40.53 21.91
CA ARG A 76 27.49 39.22 22.13
C ARG A 76 26.47 38.09 22.23
N TYR A 77 25.40 38.29 23.01
CA TYR A 77 24.33 37.30 23.16
C TYR A 77 23.57 37.09 21.85
N VAL A 78 23.30 38.17 21.08
CA VAL A 78 22.63 38.08 19.78
C VAL A 78 23.50 37.32 18.77
N LEU A 79 24.80 37.63 18.71
CA LEU A 79 25.75 36.93 17.83
C LEU A 79 25.88 35.46 18.23
N ALA A 80 26.03 35.15 19.52
CA ALA A 80 26.16 33.77 20.00
C ALA A 80 24.88 32.96 19.74
N PHE A 81 23.69 33.54 20.00
CA PHE A 81 22.43 32.90 19.64
C PHE A 81 22.35 32.58 18.14
N GLY A 82 22.67 33.57 17.29
CA GLY A 82 22.64 33.40 15.84
C GLY A 82 23.66 32.39 15.34
N LEU A 83 24.91 32.47 15.79
CA LEU A 83 26.02 31.63 15.33
C LEU A 83 25.83 30.17 15.74
N PHE A 84 25.59 29.90 17.02
CA PHE A 84 25.41 28.54 17.51
C PHE A 84 24.08 27.95 17.05
N GLY A 85 23.02 28.76 16.98
CA GLY A 85 21.73 28.34 16.41
C GLY A 85 21.86 27.95 14.95
N PHE A 86 22.46 28.81 14.12
CA PHE A 86 22.66 28.54 12.70
C PHE A 86 23.54 27.30 12.48
N ALA A 87 24.64 27.16 13.22
CA ALA A 87 25.52 26.00 13.13
C ALA A 87 24.79 24.69 13.48
N GLY A 88 23.97 24.69 14.53
CA GLY A 88 23.15 23.53 14.91
C GLY A 88 22.10 23.19 13.86
N GLY A 89 21.44 24.22 13.32
CA GLY A 89 20.43 24.10 12.27
C GLY A 89 20.97 23.58 10.94
N ILE A 90 22.03 24.19 10.41
CA ILE A 90 22.62 23.81 9.12
C ILE A 90 23.21 22.40 9.15
N THR A 91 23.86 22.03 10.25
CA THR A 91 24.46 20.69 10.40
C THR A 91 23.37 19.62 10.38
N ASN A 92 22.26 19.85 11.08
CA ASN A 92 21.17 18.90 11.07
C ASN A 92 20.42 18.86 9.72
N TRP A 93 20.28 20.01 9.06
CA TRP A 93 19.71 20.04 7.71
C TRP A 93 20.56 19.19 6.73
N ILE A 94 21.89 19.36 6.74
CA ILE A 94 22.81 18.53 5.95
C ILE A 94 22.69 17.05 6.32
N ALA A 95 22.58 16.72 7.61
CA ALA A 95 22.44 15.34 8.09
C ALA A 95 21.14 14.68 7.61
N ILE A 96 20.05 15.43 7.48
CA ILE A 96 18.81 14.91 6.91
C ILE A 96 18.97 14.72 5.41
N THR A 97 19.52 15.72 4.69
CA THR A 97 19.74 15.60 3.24
C THR A 97 20.65 14.42 2.90
N MET A 98 21.73 14.20 3.67
CA MET A 98 22.64 13.07 3.43
C MET A 98 22.00 11.70 3.71
N LEU A 99 20.90 11.63 4.46
CA LEU A 99 20.19 10.37 4.70
C LEU A 99 19.55 9.83 3.41
N PHE A 100 19.01 10.75 2.60
CA PHE A 100 18.18 10.45 1.44
C PHE A 100 18.89 10.64 0.10
N ASP A 101 19.84 11.58 0.03
CA ASP A 101 20.52 11.98 -1.19
C ASP A 101 22.03 11.71 -1.10
N GLU A 102 22.61 11.29 -2.22
CA GLU A 102 24.06 11.15 -2.36
C GLU A 102 24.68 12.52 -2.66
N ILE A 103 25.55 12.98 -1.77
CA ILE A 103 26.24 14.27 -1.89
C ILE A 103 27.71 13.99 -2.24
N PRO A 104 28.23 14.52 -3.35
CA PRO A 104 29.61 14.30 -3.74
C PRO A 104 30.57 14.87 -2.68
N GLY A 105 31.52 14.04 -2.22
CA GLY A 105 32.53 14.43 -1.23
C GLY A 105 32.15 14.22 0.24
N LEU A 106 30.90 13.84 0.57
CA LEU A 106 30.49 13.48 1.93
C LEU A 106 30.39 11.96 2.10
N ALA A 107 31.31 11.38 2.87
CA ALA A 107 31.26 9.96 3.23
C ALA A 107 30.02 9.66 4.07
N GLY A 108 29.30 8.59 3.72
CA GLY A 108 28.06 8.23 4.40
C GLY A 108 26.81 8.96 3.90
N SER A 109 26.88 9.72 2.80
CA SER A 109 25.67 10.23 2.14
C SER A 109 24.90 9.11 1.41
N GLY A 110 23.59 9.27 1.22
CA GLY A 110 22.69 8.32 0.57
C GLY A 110 22.47 7.02 1.35
N ILE A 111 22.38 7.06 2.69
CA ILE A 111 22.27 5.84 3.51
C ILE A 111 21.05 4.99 3.13
N ILE A 112 19.87 5.61 2.98
CA ILE A 112 18.61 4.92 2.64
C ILE A 112 18.71 4.24 1.26
N PRO A 113 19.03 4.94 0.16
CA PRO A 113 19.13 4.29 -1.15
C PRO A 113 20.23 3.21 -1.18
N LYS A 114 21.31 3.36 -0.41
CA LYS A 114 22.38 2.33 -0.32
C LYS A 114 21.93 1.06 0.41
N GLN A 115 21.04 1.17 1.40
CA GLN A 115 20.54 0.02 2.18
C GLN A 115 19.23 -0.56 1.63
N PHE A 116 18.82 -0.20 0.41
CA PHE A 116 17.50 -0.57 -0.12
C PHE A 116 17.24 -2.09 -0.14
N GLN A 117 18.26 -2.92 -0.41
CA GLN A 117 18.11 -4.38 -0.39
C GLN A 117 17.81 -4.91 1.00
N GLN A 118 18.46 -4.34 2.01
CA GLN A 118 18.24 -4.71 3.40
C GLN A 118 16.84 -4.26 3.85
N ILE A 119 16.43 -3.05 3.48
CA ILE A 119 15.09 -2.54 3.74
C ILE A 119 14.03 -3.45 3.11
N LYS A 120 14.21 -3.83 1.85
CA LYS A 120 13.34 -4.76 1.12
C LYS A 120 13.21 -6.10 1.85
N SER A 121 14.33 -6.69 2.26
CA SER A 121 14.32 -7.96 2.99
C SER A 121 13.65 -7.84 4.36
N THR A 122 13.93 -6.77 5.11
CA THR A 122 13.30 -6.52 6.41
C THR A 122 11.79 -6.33 6.27
N MET A 123 11.35 -5.60 5.24
CA MET A 123 9.92 -5.40 4.96
C MET A 123 9.23 -6.72 4.59
N LYS A 124 9.87 -7.55 3.75
CA LYS A 124 9.39 -8.90 3.44
C LYS A 124 9.16 -9.70 4.72
N ASN A 125 10.19 -9.80 5.56
CA ASN A 125 10.14 -10.59 6.78
C ASN A 125 9.08 -10.05 7.73
N MET A 126 9.01 -8.73 7.92
CA MET A 126 7.98 -8.10 8.74
C MET A 126 6.56 -8.47 8.27
N ILE A 127 6.30 -8.40 6.96
CA ILE A 127 4.97 -8.74 6.43
C ILE A 127 4.69 -10.24 6.58
N MET A 128 5.67 -11.09 6.25
CA MET A 128 5.51 -12.55 6.38
C MET A 128 5.26 -12.97 7.82
N ASP A 129 5.99 -12.40 8.77
CA ASP A 129 5.89 -12.79 10.18
C ASP A 129 4.68 -12.15 10.87
N THR A 130 4.25 -10.96 10.43
CA THR A 130 3.12 -10.24 11.07
C THR A 130 1.77 -10.62 10.46
N PHE A 131 1.67 -10.70 9.13
CA PHE A 131 0.41 -10.90 8.42
C PHE A 131 0.22 -12.31 7.87
N PHE A 132 1.31 -13.03 7.60
CA PHE A 132 1.28 -14.37 7.01
C PHE A 132 1.96 -15.42 7.92
N SER A 133 1.90 -15.20 9.24
CA SER A 133 2.38 -16.21 10.18
C SER A 133 1.56 -17.50 10.04
N THR A 134 2.22 -18.63 10.28
CA THR A 134 1.60 -19.95 10.16
C THR A 134 0.35 -20.04 11.03
N GLU A 135 0.41 -19.54 12.27
CA GLU A 135 -0.69 -19.56 13.22
C GLU A 135 -1.87 -18.69 12.77
N PHE A 136 -1.58 -17.50 12.22
CA PHE A 136 -2.62 -16.62 11.71
C PHE A 136 -3.31 -17.23 10.49
N LEU A 137 -2.54 -17.76 9.54
CA LEU A 137 -3.08 -18.39 8.35
C LEU A 137 -3.87 -19.66 8.68
N GLU A 138 -3.39 -20.52 9.57
CA GLU A 138 -4.14 -21.69 10.05
C GLU A 138 -5.49 -21.29 10.63
N LYS A 139 -5.50 -20.27 11.50
CA LYS A 139 -6.73 -19.77 12.11
C LYS A 139 -7.69 -19.19 11.06
N GLN A 140 -7.20 -18.35 10.14
CA GLN A 140 -8.02 -17.69 9.12
C GLN A 140 -8.54 -18.65 8.06
N VAL A 141 -7.69 -19.57 7.59
CA VAL A 141 -8.09 -20.62 6.65
C VAL A 141 -9.16 -21.48 7.31
N LYS A 142 -8.96 -21.97 8.54
CA LYS A 142 -9.97 -22.77 9.25
C LYS A 142 -11.28 -22.03 9.46
N ASP A 143 -11.24 -20.76 9.87
CA ASP A 143 -12.45 -19.95 10.08
C ASP A 143 -13.21 -19.67 8.76
N LYS A 144 -12.50 -19.35 7.68
CA LYS A 144 -13.12 -19.14 6.37
C LYS A 144 -13.61 -20.44 5.74
N LEU A 145 -12.83 -21.51 5.82
CA LEU A 145 -13.23 -22.81 5.29
C LEU A 145 -14.45 -23.32 6.04
N SER A 146 -14.53 -23.22 7.36
CA SER A 146 -15.72 -23.66 8.10
C SER A 146 -16.98 -22.84 7.76
N LYS A 147 -16.83 -21.54 7.43
CA LYS A 147 -17.92 -20.69 6.92
C LYS A 147 -18.34 -21.07 5.49
N PHE A 148 -17.38 -21.24 4.57
CA PHE A 148 -17.63 -21.60 3.17
C PHE A 148 -18.09 -23.03 2.98
N ALA A 149 -17.56 -23.94 3.80
CA ALA A 149 -17.84 -25.36 3.79
C ALA A 149 -18.96 -25.71 4.76
N SER A 150 -19.67 -24.75 5.34
CA SER A 150 -20.81 -25.06 6.21
C SER A 150 -21.78 -26.01 5.48
N LYS A 151 -22.30 -27.01 6.18
CA LYS A 151 -23.13 -28.07 5.59
C LYS A 151 -24.27 -27.46 4.76
N ASP A 152 -24.92 -26.43 5.29
CA ASP A 152 -26.01 -25.71 4.63
C ASP A 152 -25.57 -24.95 3.36
N ALA A 153 -24.35 -24.40 3.33
CA ALA A 153 -23.84 -23.69 2.16
C ALA A 153 -23.42 -24.64 1.02
N ILE A 154 -22.82 -25.78 1.37
CA ILE A 154 -22.45 -26.82 0.39
C ILE A 154 -23.73 -27.44 -0.20
N GLU A 155 -24.67 -27.83 0.66
CA GLU A 155 -25.94 -28.42 0.25
C GLU A 155 -26.77 -27.43 -0.59
N GLY A 156 -26.82 -26.15 -0.19
CA GLY A 156 -27.50 -25.09 -0.95
C GLY A 156 -26.91 -24.85 -2.33
N LYS A 157 -25.57 -24.86 -2.46
CA LYS A 157 -24.89 -24.73 -3.77
C LYS A 157 -25.10 -25.95 -4.67
N LEU A 158 -25.06 -27.16 -4.10
CA LEU A 158 -25.34 -28.38 -4.85
C LEU A 158 -26.79 -28.41 -5.33
N LYS A 159 -27.77 -28.07 -4.47
CA LYS A 159 -29.18 -27.96 -4.87
C LYS A 159 -29.38 -26.90 -5.95
N GLY A 160 -28.78 -25.71 -5.79
CA GLY A 160 -28.84 -24.67 -6.81
C GLY A 160 -28.23 -25.08 -8.16
N LEU A 161 -27.18 -25.89 -8.15
CA LEU A 161 -26.59 -26.46 -9.37
C LEU A 161 -27.51 -27.53 -10.00
N LEU A 162 -28.17 -28.35 -9.19
CA LEU A 162 -29.15 -29.35 -9.66
C LEU A 162 -30.44 -28.74 -10.21
N ASP A 163 -30.79 -27.53 -9.79
CA ASP A 163 -31.92 -26.77 -10.34
C ASP A 163 -31.50 -25.83 -11.48
N SER A 164 -30.23 -25.83 -11.88
CA SER A 164 -29.72 -24.97 -12.95
C SER A 164 -30.19 -25.45 -14.35
N PRO A 165 -30.38 -24.52 -15.30
CA PRO A 165 -30.69 -24.86 -16.70
C PRO A 165 -29.61 -25.73 -17.36
N ASP A 166 -28.35 -25.55 -16.94
CA ASP A 166 -27.20 -26.32 -17.45
C ASP A 166 -27.29 -27.79 -17.03
N PHE A 167 -27.67 -28.05 -15.77
CA PHE A 167 -27.87 -29.42 -15.29
C PHE A 167 -29.05 -30.11 -15.99
N GLU A 168 -30.16 -29.39 -16.18
CA GLU A 168 -31.32 -29.90 -16.93
C GLU A 168 -30.94 -30.29 -18.36
N THR A 169 -30.16 -29.44 -19.05
CA THR A 169 -29.66 -29.70 -20.40
C THR A 169 -28.69 -30.89 -20.45
N MET A 170 -27.80 -31.00 -19.46
CA MET A 170 -26.86 -32.12 -19.33
C MET A 170 -27.60 -33.43 -19.06
N LEU A 171 -28.61 -33.40 -18.19
CA LEU A 171 -29.44 -34.56 -17.86
C LEU A 171 -30.22 -35.04 -19.08
N ASP A 172 -30.84 -34.12 -19.84
CA ASP A 172 -31.56 -34.45 -21.08
C ASP A 172 -30.64 -35.05 -22.15
N THR A 173 -29.44 -34.48 -22.31
CA THR A 173 -28.42 -35.02 -23.23
C THR A 173 -28.00 -36.43 -22.84
N LYS A 174 -27.71 -36.66 -21.54
CA LYS A 174 -27.27 -37.98 -21.06
C LYS A 174 -28.39 -39.03 -21.11
N LEU A 175 -29.63 -38.61 -20.90
CA LEU A 175 -30.80 -39.48 -21.07
C LEU A 175 -31.03 -39.85 -22.53
N ALA A 176 -30.84 -38.92 -23.47
CA ALA A 176 -30.91 -39.20 -24.91
C ALA A 176 -29.81 -40.18 -25.34
N GLU A 177 -28.56 -39.95 -24.94
CA GLU A 177 -27.44 -40.87 -25.20
C GLU A 177 -27.66 -42.27 -24.58
N MET A 178 -28.34 -42.33 -23.44
CA MET A 178 -28.65 -43.60 -22.77
C MET A 178 -29.77 -44.36 -23.48
N ALA A 179 -30.74 -43.65 -24.08
CA ALA A 179 -31.83 -44.26 -24.85
C ALA A 179 -31.30 -45.09 -26.04
N ASP A 180 -30.20 -44.65 -26.65
CA ASP A 180 -29.54 -45.36 -27.75
C ASP A 180 -28.76 -46.61 -27.32
N LYS A 181 -28.55 -46.83 -26.01
CA LYS A 181 -27.82 -48.00 -25.48
C LYS A 181 -28.75 -49.19 -25.24
N PRO A 182 -28.22 -50.43 -25.18
CA PRO A 182 -29.02 -51.64 -24.95
C PRO A 182 -29.94 -51.56 -23.70
N MET A 183 -29.48 -50.90 -22.64
CA MET A 183 -30.26 -50.63 -21.42
C MET A 183 -31.44 -49.68 -21.67
N GLY A 184 -31.24 -48.62 -22.46
CA GLY A 184 -32.28 -47.64 -22.80
C GLY A 184 -33.31 -48.20 -23.77
N MET A 185 -32.89 -49.07 -24.69
CA MET A 185 -33.78 -49.77 -25.61
C MET A 185 -34.68 -50.77 -24.87
N MET A 186 -34.15 -51.47 -23.86
CA MET A 186 -34.93 -52.32 -22.96
C MET A 186 -35.93 -51.53 -22.11
N LEU A 187 -35.52 -50.38 -21.56
CA LEU A 187 -36.42 -49.49 -20.80
C LEU A 187 -37.54 -48.92 -21.68
N SER A 188 -37.21 -48.55 -22.92
CA SER A 188 -38.18 -48.09 -23.91
C SER A 188 -39.19 -49.18 -24.27
N MET A 189 -38.76 -50.45 -24.30
CA MET A 189 -39.64 -51.61 -24.49
C MET A 189 -40.62 -51.83 -23.32
N LEU A 190 -40.26 -51.37 -22.11
CA LEU A 190 -41.14 -51.33 -20.93
C LEU A 190 -41.98 -50.04 -20.86
N ASN A 191 -41.99 -49.22 -21.92
CA ASN A 191 -42.70 -47.94 -22.00
C ASN A 191 -42.22 -46.89 -20.96
N LEU A 192 -40.97 -47.02 -20.51
CA LEU A 192 -40.26 -46.10 -19.62
C LEU A 192 -39.30 -45.25 -20.45
N ASN A 193 -39.77 -44.08 -20.87
CA ASN A 193 -39.02 -43.14 -21.72
C ASN A 193 -38.22 -42.15 -20.86
N ALA A 194 -37.24 -41.45 -21.44
CA ALA A 194 -36.45 -40.42 -20.76
C ALA A 194 -37.30 -39.42 -19.95
N SER A 195 -38.43 -38.97 -20.50
CA SER A 195 -39.37 -38.05 -19.82
C SER A 195 -40.08 -38.64 -18.59
N LYS A 196 -40.22 -39.96 -18.50
CA LYS A 196 -40.78 -40.65 -17.32
C LYS A 196 -39.72 -41.03 -16.30
N VAL A 197 -38.47 -41.16 -16.72
CA VAL A 197 -37.33 -41.51 -15.84
C VAL A 197 -36.74 -40.27 -15.18
N LYS A 198 -36.73 -39.14 -15.90
CA LYS A 198 -36.24 -37.83 -15.41
C LYS A 198 -36.80 -37.42 -14.03
N PRO A 199 -38.12 -37.56 -13.74
CA PRO A 199 -38.70 -37.22 -12.43
C PRO A 199 -38.24 -38.13 -11.28
N PHE A 200 -37.67 -39.31 -11.57
CA PHE A 200 -37.11 -40.21 -10.55
C PHE A 200 -35.60 -39.97 -10.35
N ILE A 201 -34.88 -39.55 -11.39
CA ILE A 201 -33.45 -39.23 -11.29
C ILE A 201 -33.24 -37.96 -10.47
N LYS A 202 -34.02 -36.91 -10.73
CA LYS A 202 -33.86 -35.63 -10.04
C LYS A 202 -33.88 -35.77 -8.49
N PRO A 203 -34.88 -36.39 -7.85
CA PRO A 203 -34.88 -36.57 -6.39
C PRO A 203 -33.77 -37.50 -5.90
N PHE A 204 -33.34 -38.49 -6.69
CA PHE A 204 -32.23 -39.37 -6.34
C PHE A 204 -30.89 -38.60 -6.29
N VAL A 205 -30.60 -37.79 -7.32
CA VAL A 205 -29.38 -36.96 -7.36
C VAL A 205 -29.42 -35.88 -6.28
N THR A 206 -30.59 -35.30 -6.00
CA THR A 206 -30.77 -34.35 -4.89
C THR A 206 -30.52 -35.01 -3.52
N SER A 207 -30.96 -36.25 -3.31
CA SER A 207 -30.65 -37.01 -2.09
C SER A 207 -29.15 -37.26 -1.97
N MET A 208 -28.50 -37.72 -3.05
CA MET A 208 -27.05 -37.91 -3.06
C MET A 208 -26.30 -36.61 -2.77
N ALA A 209 -26.73 -35.47 -3.30
CA ALA A 209 -26.14 -34.17 -3.02
C ALA A 209 -26.28 -33.78 -1.54
N SER A 210 -27.41 -34.11 -0.90
CA SER A 210 -27.63 -33.89 0.54
C SER A 210 -26.71 -34.79 1.38
N ASP A 211 -26.53 -36.05 0.98
CA ASP A 211 -25.63 -37.01 1.67
C ASP A 211 -24.14 -36.67 1.48
N LEU A 212 -23.77 -36.09 0.32
CA LEU A 212 -22.41 -35.66 0.01
C LEU A 212 -22.02 -34.38 0.75
N GLY A 213 -22.97 -33.50 1.09
CA GLY A 213 -22.71 -32.24 1.80
C GLY A 213 -21.89 -32.43 3.08
N PRO A 214 -22.30 -33.31 4.01
CA PRO A 214 -21.55 -33.66 5.21
C PRO A 214 -20.15 -34.24 4.93
N LEU A 215 -20.00 -35.05 3.89
CA LEU A 215 -18.75 -35.73 3.54
C LEU A 215 -17.72 -34.75 2.98
N ILE A 216 -18.17 -33.81 2.13
CA ILE A 216 -17.35 -32.70 1.62
C ILE A 216 -16.97 -31.75 2.77
N HIS A 217 -17.91 -31.46 3.68
CA HIS A 217 -17.63 -30.64 4.86
C HIS A 217 -16.52 -31.24 5.72
N GLU A 218 -16.55 -32.55 5.95
CA GLU A 218 -15.54 -33.26 6.75
C GLU A 218 -14.18 -33.31 6.06
N MET A 219 -14.13 -33.53 4.74
CA MET A 219 -12.89 -33.47 3.97
C MET A 219 -12.23 -32.09 4.00
N LEU A 220 -13.04 -31.02 3.95
CA LEU A 220 -12.54 -29.64 3.99
C LEU A 220 -12.17 -29.21 5.42
N SER A 221 -12.93 -29.62 6.42
CA SER A 221 -12.76 -29.16 7.81
C SER A 221 -11.78 -30.02 8.63
N GLY A 222 -11.44 -31.23 8.17
CA GLY A 222 -10.51 -32.15 8.82
C GLY A 222 -9.03 -31.96 8.42
N ASP A 223 -8.19 -32.93 8.78
CA ASP A 223 -6.73 -32.98 8.53
C ASP A 223 -6.31 -32.95 7.04
N GLY A 224 -7.29 -32.98 6.12
CA GLY A 224 -7.11 -32.73 4.69
C GLY A 224 -7.05 -31.25 4.30
N ALA A 225 -7.00 -30.34 5.29
CA ALA A 225 -6.91 -28.90 5.09
C ALA A 225 -5.74 -28.53 4.16
N ILE A 226 -5.95 -27.48 3.36
CA ILE A 226 -4.94 -26.92 2.47
C ILE A 226 -3.66 -26.69 3.31
N PRO A 227 -2.51 -27.27 2.93
CA PRO A 227 -1.28 -27.12 3.70
C PRO A 227 -0.93 -25.64 3.74
N VAL A 228 -1.11 -25.04 4.92
CA VAL A 228 -0.92 -23.60 5.15
C VAL A 228 0.51 -23.18 4.83
N SER A 229 1.47 -24.09 5.02
CA SER A 229 2.86 -23.93 4.57
C SER A 229 2.95 -23.63 3.08
N LYS A 230 2.24 -24.37 2.21
CA LYS A 230 2.27 -24.10 0.76
C LYS A 230 1.64 -22.76 0.39
N ILE A 231 0.57 -22.35 1.08
CA ILE A 231 -0.02 -21.02 0.87
C ILE A 231 1.00 -19.94 1.25
N ARG A 232 1.65 -20.11 2.40
CA ARG A 232 2.67 -19.18 2.88
C ARG A 232 3.84 -19.10 1.90
N ASP A 233 4.34 -20.23 1.43
CA ASP A 233 5.44 -20.31 0.46
C ASP A 233 5.07 -19.65 -0.87
N GLU A 234 3.84 -19.85 -1.35
CA GLU A 234 3.34 -19.20 -2.57
C GLU A 234 3.25 -17.68 -2.42
N VAL A 235 2.71 -17.19 -1.30
CA VAL A 235 2.69 -15.75 -0.98
C VAL A 235 4.10 -15.20 -0.89
N GLU A 236 5.03 -15.95 -0.32
CA GLU A 236 6.43 -15.55 -0.21
C GLU A 236 7.08 -15.38 -1.60
N LEU A 237 6.83 -16.31 -2.52
CA LEU A 237 7.30 -16.24 -3.90
C LEU A 237 6.70 -15.05 -4.66
N LEU A 238 5.40 -14.82 -4.53
CA LEU A 238 4.71 -13.68 -5.13
C LEU A 238 5.24 -12.35 -4.57
N MET A 239 5.52 -12.30 -3.26
CA MET A 239 6.17 -11.15 -2.65
C MET A 239 7.57 -10.93 -3.21
N ASP A 240 8.38 -11.97 -3.35
CA ASP A 240 9.72 -11.84 -3.93
C ASP A 240 9.69 -11.28 -5.34
N GLU A 241 8.71 -11.68 -6.15
CA GLU A 241 8.48 -11.11 -7.48
C GLU A 241 8.11 -9.62 -7.41
N ARG A 242 7.14 -9.24 -6.58
CA ARG A 242 6.74 -7.83 -6.41
C ARG A 242 7.85 -6.96 -5.84
N LEU A 243 8.63 -7.49 -4.91
CA LEU A 243 9.73 -6.75 -4.33
C LEU A 243 10.89 -6.59 -5.33
N LYS A 244 11.01 -7.40 -6.39
CA LYS A 244 11.97 -7.16 -7.49
C LYS A 244 11.63 -5.90 -8.29
N GLU A 245 10.35 -5.52 -8.35
CA GLU A 245 9.90 -4.28 -9.01
C GLU A 245 10.18 -3.03 -8.15
N LEU A 246 10.52 -3.19 -6.86
CA LEU A 246 10.88 -2.08 -5.98
C LEU A 246 12.30 -1.61 -6.25
N THR A 247 12.40 -0.42 -6.83
CA THR A 247 13.66 0.30 -7.02
C THR A 247 14.05 1.07 -5.75
N ALA A 248 15.33 1.41 -5.63
CA ALA A 248 15.84 2.24 -4.53
C ALA A 248 15.10 3.59 -4.44
N ASN A 249 14.71 4.18 -5.58
CA ASN A 249 13.95 5.43 -5.61
C ASN A 249 12.54 5.28 -5.00
N ARG A 250 11.82 4.19 -5.33
CA ARG A 250 10.50 3.95 -4.73
C ARG A 250 10.58 3.79 -3.21
N ILE A 251 11.56 3.05 -2.71
CA ILE A 251 11.77 2.89 -1.26
C ILE A 251 12.14 4.22 -0.61
N LYS A 252 13.00 5.02 -1.25
CA LYS A 252 13.35 6.38 -0.80
C LYS A 252 12.08 7.19 -0.62
N VAL A 253 11.23 7.31 -1.65
CA VAL A 253 9.97 8.09 -1.61
C VAL A 253 9.04 7.59 -0.50
N LEU A 254 8.88 6.27 -0.35
CA LEU A 254 8.01 5.70 0.70
C LEU A 254 8.49 6.05 2.11
N ILE A 255 9.79 5.87 2.38
CA ILE A 255 10.36 6.18 3.70
C ILE A 255 10.32 7.68 3.94
N GLU A 256 10.69 8.45 2.94
CA GLU A 256 10.68 9.91 2.93
C GLU A 256 9.31 10.46 3.31
N ALA A 257 8.24 9.95 2.71
CA ALA A 257 6.86 10.34 3.04
C ALA A 257 6.49 10.09 4.51
N VAL A 258 7.04 9.06 5.15
CA VAL A 258 6.73 8.71 6.55
C VAL A 258 7.58 9.48 7.54
N ILE A 259 8.89 9.63 7.29
CA ILE A 259 9.82 10.13 8.31
C ILE A 259 10.20 11.61 8.12
N ARG A 260 10.12 12.17 6.90
CA ARG A 260 10.67 13.53 6.65
C ARG A 260 9.91 14.63 7.39
N GLU A 261 8.62 14.49 7.60
CA GLU A 261 7.85 15.50 8.37
C GLU A 261 8.38 15.64 9.81
N HIS A 262 8.72 14.51 10.44
CA HIS A 262 9.26 14.48 11.78
C HIS A 262 10.72 14.94 11.85
N LEU A 263 11.50 14.70 10.80
CA LEU A 263 12.90 15.13 10.73
C LEU A 263 13.05 16.65 10.58
N ALA A 264 12.12 17.35 9.92
CA ALA A 264 12.17 18.81 9.78
C ALA A 264 12.18 19.53 11.14
N TRP A 265 11.49 18.99 12.14
CA TRP A 265 11.52 19.50 13.52
C TRP A 265 12.90 19.42 14.16
N LEU A 266 13.71 18.43 13.78
CA LEU A 266 15.06 18.27 14.29
C LEU A 266 15.93 19.49 13.90
N VAL A 267 15.71 20.08 12.71
CA VAL A 267 16.41 21.31 12.28
C VAL A 267 15.98 22.50 13.14
N VAL A 268 14.68 22.63 13.39
CA VAL A 268 14.13 23.71 14.24
C VAL A 268 14.70 23.61 15.65
N TRP A 269 14.70 22.42 16.25
CA TRP A 269 15.27 22.20 17.57
C TRP A 269 16.79 22.37 17.60
N GLY A 270 17.50 21.99 16.53
CA GLY A 270 18.93 22.27 16.37
C GLY A 270 19.23 23.77 16.46
N ASN A 271 18.40 24.61 15.83
CA ASN A 271 18.50 26.06 15.94
C ASN A 271 18.20 26.58 17.35
N VAL A 272 17.13 26.08 17.98
CA VAL A 272 16.71 26.50 19.33
C VAL A 272 17.77 26.13 20.37
N PHE A 273 18.19 24.86 20.40
CA PHE A 273 19.20 24.38 21.36
C PHE A 273 20.57 24.99 21.10
N GLY A 274 20.99 25.10 19.84
CA GLY A 274 22.22 25.80 19.48
C GLY A 274 22.20 27.24 19.97
N GLY A 275 21.12 27.97 19.72
CA GLY A 275 20.98 29.35 20.16
C GLY A 275 20.98 29.50 21.69
N LEU A 276 20.26 28.64 22.40
CA LEU A 276 20.25 28.63 23.87
C LEU A 276 21.64 28.34 24.45
N ILE A 277 22.35 27.33 23.91
CA ILE A 277 23.72 27.02 24.31
C ILE A 277 24.65 28.21 24.06
N GLY A 278 24.48 28.90 22.91
CA GLY A 278 25.24 30.11 22.60
C GLY A 278 25.04 31.22 23.64
N ILE A 279 23.79 31.48 24.04
CA ILE A 279 23.48 32.48 25.08
C ILE A 279 24.08 32.06 26.43
N ILE A 280 23.95 30.79 26.81
CA ILE A 280 24.48 30.27 28.07
C ILE A 280 26.01 30.35 28.09
N SER A 281 26.69 30.05 26.98
CA SER A 281 28.15 30.17 26.86
C SER A 281 28.62 31.58 27.21
N GLU A 282 28.00 32.59 26.59
CA GLU A 282 28.32 33.99 26.84
C GLU A 282 28.01 34.41 28.29
N LEU A 283 26.92 33.89 28.87
CA LEU A 283 26.55 34.17 30.27
C LEU A 283 27.54 33.58 31.28
N VAL A 284 28.07 32.39 31.01
CA VAL A 284 29.12 31.75 31.82
C VAL A 284 30.50 32.38 31.54
N GLY A 285 30.62 33.16 30.47
CA GLY A 285 31.80 33.93 30.14
C GLY A 285 32.85 33.17 29.32
N TYR A 286 32.43 32.11 28.63
CA TYR A 286 33.19 31.41 27.59
C TYR A 286 32.98 32.05 26.22
#